data_AF-A0A7C8CY44-F1
#
_entry.id   AF-A0A7C8CY44-F1
#
_cell.length_a   1.000
_cell.length_b   1.000
_cell.length_c   1.000
_cell.angle_alpha   90.00
_cell.angle_beta   90.00
_cell.angle_gamma   90.00
#
_symmetry.space_group_name_H-M   'P 1'
#
loop_
_entity.id
_entity.type
_entity.pdbx_description
1 polymer ?
#
loop_
_entity_poly.entity_id
_entity_poly.type
_entity_poly.pdbx_seq_one_letter_code
_entity_poly.pdbx_strand_id
1 'polypeptide(L)' 'IVIPCHRVIGANGQLTGYAGGLHYKKALLELEQDRV' A
#
# COMPACT_ATOMS: atom_id res chain seq x y z
N ILE A 1 -5.72 9.76 -2.34
CA ILE A 1 -4.52 9.59 -3.19
C ILE A 1 -4.98 9.43 -4.63
N VAL A 2 -4.32 10.07 -5.61
CA VAL A 2 -4.73 10.01 -7.03
C VAL A 2 -4.14 8.80 -7.74
N ILE A 3 -2.84 8.51 -7.54
CA ILE A 3 -2.17 7.34 -8.12
C ILE A 3 -2.07 6.24 -7.03
N PRO A 4 -2.68 5.06 -7.19
CA PRO A 4 -2.73 4.02 -6.16
C PRO A 4 -1.42 3.20 -6.09
N CYS A 5 -0.27 3.86 -5.99
CA CYS A 5 1.03 3.19 -5.93
C CYS A 5 1.21 2.31 -4.67
N HIS A 6 0.41 2.51 -3.62
CA HIS A 6 0.36 1.63 -2.45
C HIS A 6 -0.22 0.24 -2.75
N ARG A 7 -0.92 0.06 -3.89
CA ARG A 7 -1.46 -1.24 -4.33
C ARG A 7 -0.46 -2.11 -5.11
N VAL A 8 0.71 -1.60 -5.44
CA VAL A 8 1.75 -2.36 -6.16
C VAL A 8 2.53 -3.20 -5.14
N ILE A 9 2.52 -4.53 -5.28
CA ILE A 9 3.17 -5.47 -4.37
C ILE A 9 4.35 -6.14 -5.07
N GLY A 10 5.43 -6.42 -4.33
CA GLY A 10 6.57 -7.17 -4.89
C GLY A 10 6.15 -8.57 -5.34
N ALA A 11 6.85 -9.13 -6.33
CA ALA A 11 6.55 -10.47 -6.87
C ALA A 11 6.66 -11.59 -5.81
N ASN A 12 7.39 -11.34 -4.72
CA ASN A 12 7.50 -12.22 -3.55
C ASN A 12 6.37 -12.02 -2.51
N GLY A 13 5.35 -11.21 -2.82
CA GLY A 13 4.24 -10.89 -1.92
C GLY A 13 4.58 -9.87 -0.83
N GLN A 14 5.80 -9.31 -0.83
CA GLN A 14 6.21 -8.36 0.21
C GLN A 14 5.86 -6.91 -0.15
N LEU A 15 5.54 -6.12 0.87
CA LEU A 15 5.41 -4.68 0.74
C LEU A 15 6.79 -4.06 0.63
N THR A 16 7.10 -3.55 -0.56
CA THR A 16 8.34 -2.85 -0.86
C THR A 16 8.02 -1.49 -1.47
N GLY A 17 9.00 -0.58 -1.52
CA GLY A 17 8.96 0.65 -2.32
C GLY A 17 7.71 1.52 -2.12
N TYR A 18 7.82 2.55 -1.29
CA TYR A 18 6.81 3.60 -1.19
C TYR A 18 7.44 4.93 -0.80
N ALA A 19 7.18 6.00 -1.57
CA ALA A 19 7.78 7.30 -1.34
C ALA A 19 7.47 7.88 0.06
N GLY A 20 6.27 7.59 0.59
CA GLY A 20 5.89 7.98 1.96
C GLY A 20 6.43 7.05 3.05
N GLY A 21 7.06 5.93 2.72
CA GLY A 21 7.43 4.89 3.69
C GLY A 21 6.39 3.77 3.83
N LEU A 22 6.85 2.60 4.25
CA LEU A 22 6.04 1.37 4.26
C LEU A 22 4.88 1.41 5.25
N HIS A 23 4.98 2.20 6.32
CA HIS A 23 3.91 2.35 7.32
C HIS A 23 2.66 2.99 6.71
N TYR A 24 2.80 4.05 5.91
CA TYR A 24 1.66 4.64 5.22
C TYR A 24 1.11 3.72 4.14
N LYS A 25 1.96 3.00 3.40
CA LYS A 25 1.52 2.01 2.42
C LYS A 25 0.62 0.94 3.05
N LYS A 26 1.01 0.43 4.22
CA LYS A 26 0.24 -0.55 4.98
C LYS A 26 -1.09 0.04 5.49
N ALA A 27 -1.05 1.21 6.13
CA ALA A 27 -2.26 1.86 6.64
C ALA A 27 -3.28 2.16 5.54
N LEU A 28 -2.83 2.55 4.34
CA LEU A 28 -3.72 2.79 3.20
C LEU A 28 -4.37 1.51 2.68
N LEU A 29 -3.63 0.40 2.67
CA LEU A 29 -4.19 -0.91 2.30
C LEU A 29 -5.23 -1.37 3.34
N GLU A 30 -4.95 -1.21 4.63
CA GLU A 30 -5.90 -1.51 5.72
C GLU A 30 -7.17 -0.68 5.60
N LEU A 31 -7.05 0.64 5.40
CA LEU A 31 -8.18 1.54 5.18
C LEU A 31 -9.03 1.19 3.95
N GLU A 32 -8.44 0.56 2.93
CA GLU A 32 -9.17 0.07 1.76
C GLU A 32 -9.88 -1.26 2.02
N GLN A 33 -9.32 -2.12 2.88
CA GLN A 33 -9.96 -3.37 3.30
C GLN A 33 -11.15 -3.11 4.24
N ASP A 34 -11.05 -2.12 5.13
CA ASP A 34 -12.12 -1.76 6.08
C ASP A 34 -13.31 -1.02 5.44
N ARG A 35 -13.20 -0.63 4.16
CA ARG A 35 -14.26 0.10 3.44
C ARG A 35 -15.21 -0.81 2.64
N VAL A 36 -15.16 -2.13 2.87
CA VAL A 36 -16.01 -3.14 2.22
C VAL A 36 -16.91 -3.81 3.25
#